data_AF-A0A6I3LEH2-F1
#
_entry.id   AF-A0A6I3LEH2-F1
#
_cell.length_a   1.000
_cell.length_b   1.000
_cell.length_c   1.000
_cell.angle_alpha   90.00
_cell.angle_beta   90.00
_cell.angle_gamma   90.00
#
_symmetry.space_group_name_H-M   'P 1'
#
loop_
_entity.id
_entity.type
_entity.pdbx_description
1 polymer ?
#
loop_
_entity_poly.entity_id
_entity_poly.type
_entity_poly.pdbx_seq_one_letter_code
_entity_poly.pdbx_strand_id
1 'polypeptide(L)' 'MTEKDLSTSNPITAQDNCPDSKPLEIYMFVDPLCPECWALEPIIKKLQIEYGQYFSLKHVLSG' A
#
# COMPACT_ATOMS: atom_id res chain seq x y z
N MET A 1 47.70 16.21 -8.86
CA MET A 1 47.32 17.51 -8.27
C MET A 1 46.49 18.22 -9.32
N THR A 2 45.17 18.21 -9.33
CA THR A 2 44.16 17.88 -8.31
C THR A 2 42.90 17.43 -9.03
N GLU A 3 42.17 16.53 -8.37
CA GLU A 3 40.83 16.06 -8.70
C GLU A 3 39.84 17.24 -8.79
N LYS A 4 38.85 17.15 -9.67
CA LYS A 4 37.72 18.09 -9.72
C LYS A 4 36.44 17.28 -9.75
N ASP A 5 35.80 17.27 -8.59
CA ASP A 5 34.68 16.41 -8.22
C ASP A 5 33.46 16.55 -9.11
N LEU A 6 32.90 15.38 -9.41
CA LEU A 6 31.58 15.10 -9.95
C LEU A 6 30.51 15.62 -8.98
N SER A 7 29.82 16.72 -9.33
CA SER A 7 28.54 17.07 -8.70
C SER A 7 27.40 16.54 -9.55
N THR A 8 27.12 15.25 -9.36
CA THR A 8 25.86 14.61 -9.73
C THR A 8 24.71 15.34 -9.04
N SER A 9 23.70 15.73 -9.82
CA SER A 9 22.44 16.28 -9.34
C SER A 9 21.80 15.35 -8.29
N ASN A 10 21.66 15.83 -7.06
CA ASN A 10 21.01 15.12 -5.96
C ASN A 10 19.50 14.92 -6.24
N PRO A 11 18.97 13.68 -6.21
CA PRO A 11 17.60 13.46 -5.76
C PRO A 11 17.61 13.38 -4.23
N ILE A 12 17.20 14.48 -3.58
CA ILE A 12 16.80 14.54 -2.17
C ILE A 12 15.45 13.79 -2.14
N THR A 13 15.20 12.69 -1.44
CA THR A 13 15.64 12.30 -0.10
C THR A 13 15.52 10.77 0.01
N ALA A 14 16.54 10.10 0.51
CA ALA A 14 16.39 8.81 1.15
C ALA A 14 15.61 9.00 2.46
N GLN A 15 14.37 8.52 2.52
CA GLN A 15 13.80 8.02 3.77
C GLN A 15 13.87 6.50 3.70
N ASP A 16 15.06 5.99 4.00
CA ASP A 16 15.23 4.62 4.45
C ASP A 16 14.61 4.51 5.85
N ASN A 17 13.32 4.21 5.89
CA ASN A 17 12.70 3.57 7.04
C ASN A 17 12.32 2.17 6.58
N CYS A 18 13.30 1.25 6.59
CA CYS A 18 13.01 -0.16 6.44
C CYS A 18 12.25 -0.64 7.68
N PRO A 19 10.92 -0.80 7.57
CA PRO A 19 10.33 -2.15 7.61
C PRO A 19 9.17 -2.29 6.60
N ASP A 20 9.18 -3.35 5.79
CA ASP A 20 7.96 -3.97 5.26
C ASP A 20 6.92 -3.05 4.58
N SER A 21 7.34 -2.08 3.76
CA SER A 21 6.41 -1.29 2.95
C SER A 21 5.79 -2.20 1.87
N LYS A 22 4.58 -2.70 2.13
CA LYS A 22 3.86 -3.55 1.18
C LYS A 22 3.71 -2.79 -0.15
N PRO A 23 4.16 -3.36 -1.28
CA PRO A 23 4.27 -2.63 -2.56
C PRO A 23 2.92 -2.24 -3.15
N LEU A 24 1.82 -2.80 -2.66
CA LEU A 24 0.47 -2.57 -3.15
C LEU A 24 -0.44 -2.06 -2.03
N GLU A 25 -1.21 -1.02 -2.31
CA GLU A 25 -2.24 -0.50 -1.41
C GLU A 25 -3.60 -0.53 -2.11
N ILE A 26 -4.57 -1.21 -1.51
CA ILE A 26 -5.91 -1.42 -2.05
C ILE A 26 -6.91 -0.64 -1.21
N TYR A 27 -7.66 0.25 -1.86
CA TYR A 27 -8.78 0.97 -1.26
C TYR A 27 -10.09 0.29 -1.65
N MET A 28 -10.81 -0.22 -0.66
CA MET A 28 -12.09 -0.89 -0.83
C MET A 28 -13.21 0.02 -0.34
N PHE A 29 -14.05 0.47 -1.27
CA PHE A 29 -15.22 1.29 -0.96
C PHE A 29 -16.39 0.37 -0.63
N VAL A 30 -16.93 0.53 0.58
CA VAL A 30 -17.99 -0.33 1.13
C VAL A 30 -19.16 0.54 1.58
N ASP A 31 -20.35 0.20 1.11
CA ASP A 31 -21.61 0.75 1.64
C ASP A 31 -22.12 -0.15 2.76
N PRO A 32 -22.30 0.38 4.00
CA PRO A 32 -22.82 -0.40 5.12
C PRO A 32 -24.23 -0.96 4.88
N LEU A 33 -24.99 -0.39 3.95
CA LEU A 33 -26.36 -0.79 3.63
C LEU A 33 -26.45 -1.77 2.45
N CYS A 34 -25.34 -2.06 1.76
CA CYS A 34 -25.32 -2.90 0.56
C CYS A 34 -25.09 -4.39 0.92
N PRO A 35 -26.06 -5.29 0.67
CA PRO A 35 -25.92 -6.72 0.98
C PRO A 35 -24.85 -7.40 0.14
N GLU A 36 -24.61 -6.94 -1.10
CA GLU A 36 -23.56 -7.46 -1.96
C GLU A 36 -22.16 -7.18 -1.39
N CYS A 37 -21.95 -6.02 -0.77
CA CYS A 37 -20.68 -5.71 -0.09
C CYS A 37 -20.43 -6.66 1.09
N TRP A 38 -21.46 -7.00 1.86
CA TRP A 38 -21.37 -7.97 2.96
C TRP A 38 -21.05 -9.38 2.46
N ALA A 39 -21.53 -9.77 1.28
CA ALA A 39 -21.20 -11.05 0.66
C ALA A 39 -19.72 -11.11 0.19
N LEU A 40 -19.11 -9.96 -0.11
CA LEU A 40 -17.71 -9.86 -0.57
C LEU A 40 -16.69 -9.92 0.60
N GLU A 41 -17.07 -9.45 1.78
CA GLU A 41 -16.26 -9.48 3.01
C GLU A 41 -15.51 -10.81 3.28
N PRO A 42 -16.15 -12.00 3.24
CA PRO A 42 -15.43 -13.26 3.48
C PRO A 42 -14.34 -13.55 2.45
N ILE A 43 -14.55 -13.14 1.19
CA ILE A 43 -13.57 -13.32 0.11
C ILE A 43 -12.35 -12.43 0.35
N ILE A 44 -12.59 -11.17 0.72
CA ILE A 44 -11.53 -10.21 1.03
C ILE A 44 -10.72 -10.63 2.26
N LYS A 45 -11.39 -11.16 3.29
CA LYS A 45 -10.72 -11.76 4.46
C LYS A 45 -9.82 -12.92 4.09
N LYS A 46 -10.29 -13.83 3.22
CA LYS A 46 -9.48 -14.94 2.74
C LYS A 46 -8.24 -14.43 1.99
N LEU A 47 -8.42 -13.46 1.09
CA LEU A 47 -7.33 -12.83 0.35
C LEU A 47 -6.31 -12.18 1.31
N GLN A 48 -6.76 -11.50 2.36
CA GLN A 48 -5.88 -10.88 3.35
C GLN A 48 -5.12 -11.91 4.20
N ILE A 49 -5.71 -13.06 4.53
CA ILE A 49 -5.02 -14.13 5.26
C ILE A 49 -3.93 -14.76 4.40
N GLU A 50 -4.24 -15.07 3.13
CA GLU A 50 -3.30 -15.78 2.23
C GLU A 50 -2.22 -14.85 1.66
N TYR A 51 -2.57 -13.60 1.34
CA TYR A 51 -1.73 -12.68 0.58
C TYR A 51 -1.51 -11.32 1.26
N GLY A 52 -1.94 -11.15 2.50
CA GLY A 52 -1.84 -9.87 3.22
C GLY A 52 -0.40 -9.37 3.42
N GLN A 53 0.62 -10.21 3.24
CA GLN A 53 2.02 -9.77 3.24
C GLN A 53 2.38 -8.91 2.01
N TYR A 54 1.63 -9.03 0.90
CA TYR A 54 1.93 -8.34 -0.36
C TYR A 54 1.22 -6.98 -0.49
N PHE A 55 0.13 -6.76 0.26
CA PHE A 55 -0.65 -5.53 0.15
C PHE A 55 -1.25 -5.04 1.47
N SER A 56 -1.48 -3.73 1.55
CA SER A 56 -2.33 -3.12 2.57
C SER A 56 -3.75 -2.93 2.03
N LEU A 57 -4.76 -3.18 2.86
CA LEU A 57 -6.16 -3.01 2.52
C LEU A 57 -6.76 -1.91 3.41
N LYS A 58 -7.39 -0.91 2.81
CA LYS A 58 -8.07 0.18 3.51
C LYS A 58 -9.54 0.19 3.13
N HIS A 59 -10.40 0.03 4.13
CA HIS A 59 -11.84 0.18 3.95
C HIS A 59 -12.21 1.66 4.01
N VAL A 60 -12.94 2.12 3.01
CA VAL A 60 -13.49 3.47 2.94
C VAL A 60 -15.01 3.31 2.88
N LEU A 61 -15.70 3.96 3.82
CA LEU A 61 -17.15 3.97 3.78
C LEU A 61 -17.61 4.90 2.66
N SER A 62 -18.46 4.38 1.78
CA SER A 62 -19.11 5.12 0.71
C SER A 62 -20.62 4.93 0.85
N GLY A 63 -21.43 5.90 0.43
CA GLY A 63 -22.89 5.83 0.44
C GLY A 63 -23.49 6.50 -0.77
#